data_AF-A0A3L9Z1I5-F1
#
_entry.id   AF-A0A3L9Z1I5-F1
#
_cell.length_a   1.000
_cell.length_b   1.000
_cell.length_c   1.000
_cell.angle_alpha   90.00
_cell.angle_beta   90.00
_cell.angle_gamma   90.00
#
_symmetry.space_group_name_H-M   'P 1'
#
loop_
_entity.id
_entity.type
_entity.pdbx_description
1 polymer ?
#
loop_
_entity_poly.entity_id
_entity_poly.type
_entity_poly.pdbx_seq_one_letter_code
_entity_poly.pdbx_strand_id
1 'polypeptide(L)'
;MKSIVSDVYIKRLTTQELGYRRGRLMTGGYFYISKSAVGTFFKELDKYVLNDFLKLDFNDPLEPNNIIQASYVYHNDKYARENGTRNEYRIYHNRDIAKHELHFQPFEIVVFIKENDDNYKIEHFTPRNKEYQILQKAIEESKIRGNHALLTKRKYYDLISAYN
;
A
#
# COMPACT_ATOMS: atom_id res chain seq x y z
N MET A 1 7.85 2.46 26.98
CA MET A 1 6.56 2.20 26.30
C MET A 1 6.82 1.22 25.18
N LYS A 2 6.18 0.05 25.15
CA LYS A 2 6.23 -0.83 23.97
C LYS A 2 5.54 -0.07 22.84
N SER A 3 6.29 0.23 21.78
CA SER A 3 5.70 0.67 20.52
C SER A 3 4.65 -0.37 20.13
N ILE A 4 3.39 0.05 19.95
CA ILE A 4 2.38 -0.83 19.38
C ILE A 4 2.79 -1.03 17.93
N VAL A 5 3.35 -2.20 17.61
CA VAL A 5 3.67 -2.57 16.25
C VAL A 5 2.36 -2.61 15.47
N SER A 6 2.33 -1.87 14.37
CA SER A 6 1.19 -1.91 13.46
C SER A 6 1.45 -3.02 12.45
N ASP A 7 0.46 -3.88 12.28
CA ASP A 7 0.55 -5.08 11.44
C ASP A 7 -0.47 -5.04 10.30
N VAL A 8 -1.16 -3.91 10.14
CA VAL A 8 -2.07 -3.63 9.03
C VAL A 8 -1.88 -2.20 8.52
N TYR A 9 -1.69 -2.05 7.21
CA TYR A 9 -1.63 -0.78 6.51
C TYR A 9 -2.78 -0.67 5.50
N ILE A 10 -3.56 0.38 5.60
CA ILE A 10 -4.74 0.63 4.75
C ILE A 10 -4.41 1.78 3.81
N LYS A 11 -4.71 1.58 2.53
CA LYS A 11 -4.47 2.56 1.46
C LYS A 11 -5.71 2.73 0.60
N ARG A 12 -6.26 3.94 0.55
CA ARG A 12 -7.23 4.32 -0.49
C ARG A 12 -6.51 4.84 -1.73
N LEU A 13 -6.81 4.24 -2.87
CA LEU A 13 -6.15 4.48 -4.15
C LEU A 13 -6.59 5.80 -4.78
N THR A 14 -5.69 6.42 -5.51
CA THR A 14 -5.90 7.67 -6.24
C THR A 14 -5.75 7.46 -7.73
N THR A 15 -6.33 8.35 -8.52
CA THR A 15 -6.15 8.36 -9.98
C THR A 15 -4.68 8.50 -10.35
N GLN A 16 -3.93 9.33 -9.63
CA GLN A 16 -2.55 9.66 -9.98
C GLN A 16 -1.62 8.44 -9.89
N GLU A 17 -1.70 7.70 -8.78
CA GLU A 17 -0.83 6.55 -8.50
C GLU A 17 -1.16 5.34 -9.38
N LEU A 18 -2.42 5.21 -9.80
CA LEU A 18 -2.85 4.19 -10.75
C LEU A 18 -2.53 4.54 -12.22
N GLY A 19 -1.79 5.62 -12.47
CA GLY A 19 -1.39 6.01 -13.82
C GLY A 19 -2.50 6.66 -14.66
N TYR A 20 -3.63 7.01 -14.05
CA TYR A 20 -4.69 7.74 -14.76
C TYR A 20 -4.34 9.22 -14.91
N ARG A 21 -4.57 9.76 -16.11
CA ARG A 21 -4.50 11.19 -16.42
C ARG A 21 -5.71 11.54 -17.28
N ARG A 22 -6.46 12.58 -16.89
CA ARG A 22 -7.69 13.00 -17.59
C ARG A 22 -8.66 11.83 -17.85
N GLY A 23 -8.79 10.92 -16.87
CA GLY A 23 -9.68 9.75 -16.95
C GLY A 23 -9.16 8.57 -17.79
N ARG A 24 -7.95 8.64 -18.36
CA ARG A 24 -7.36 7.56 -19.16
C ARG A 24 -6.14 6.97 -18.49
N LEU A 25 -5.99 5.64 -18.55
CA LEU A 25 -4.77 4.95 -18.14
C LEU A 25 -3.64 5.32 -19.13
N MET A 26 -2.58 5.94 -18.63
CA MET A 26 -1.48 6.45 -19.46
C MET A 26 -0.13 5.82 -19.11
N THR A 27 0.05 5.37 -17.87
CA THR A 27 1.30 4.81 -17.37
C THR A 27 1.03 3.60 -16.49
N GLY A 28 2.08 2.84 -16.18
CA GLY A 28 2.02 1.85 -15.11
C GLY A 28 1.60 2.48 -13.77
N GLY A 29 0.95 1.68 -12.94
CA GLY A 29 0.50 2.05 -11.61
C GLY A 29 1.50 1.69 -10.51
N TYR A 30 1.27 2.24 -9.34
CA TYR A 30 1.95 1.88 -8.10
C TYR A 30 1.05 2.18 -6.90
N PHE A 31 1.32 1.52 -5.77
CA PHE A 31 0.82 1.96 -4.48
C PHE A 31 1.77 2.99 -3.89
N TYR A 32 1.27 4.20 -3.64
CA TYR A 32 2.01 5.21 -2.91
C TYR A 32 2.02 4.85 -1.42
N ILE A 33 3.22 4.84 -0.82
CA ILE A 33 3.41 4.44 0.58
C ILE A 33 3.67 5.67 1.44
N SER A 34 2.90 5.80 2.52
CA SER A 34 3.12 6.87 3.49
C SER A 34 4.44 6.67 4.23
N LYS A 35 5.25 7.72 4.34
CA LYS A 35 6.49 7.70 5.14
C LYS A 35 6.25 7.37 6.61
N SER A 36 5.07 7.68 7.15
CA SER A 36 4.72 7.32 8.53
C SER A 36 4.63 5.80 8.75
N ALA A 37 4.48 5.01 7.68
CA ALA A 37 4.46 3.55 7.73
C ALA A 37 5.84 2.93 7.50
N VAL A 38 6.85 3.72 7.16
CA VAL A 38 8.22 3.25 6.95
C VAL A 38 8.94 3.14 8.28
N GLY A 39 9.70 2.06 8.49
CA GLY A 39 10.35 1.70 9.75
C GLY A 39 9.42 1.10 10.80
N THR A 40 8.09 1.28 10.66
CA THR A 40 7.08 0.76 11.58
C THR A 40 6.29 -0.42 11.00
N PHE A 41 5.89 -0.33 9.73
CA PHE A 41 5.16 -1.39 9.01
C PHE A 41 6.02 -1.93 7.87
N PHE A 42 6.38 -1.07 6.91
CA PHE A 42 7.32 -1.38 5.83
C PHE A 42 8.75 -1.12 6.29
N LYS A 43 9.70 -1.90 5.73
CA LYS A 43 11.12 -1.70 6.00
C LYS A 43 11.60 -0.33 5.53
N GLU A 44 12.49 0.30 6.29
CA GLU A 44 13.20 1.50 5.82
C GLU A 44 14.28 1.11 4.82
N LEU A 45 14.34 1.84 3.70
CA LEU A 45 15.33 1.64 2.65
C LEU A 45 16.41 2.73 2.75
N ASP A 46 17.60 2.45 2.22
CA ASP A 46 18.75 3.33 2.36
C ASP A 46 18.54 4.63 1.56
N LYS A 47 18.70 5.76 2.25
CA LYS A 47 18.61 7.09 1.64
C LYS A 47 19.83 7.48 0.80
N TYR A 48 20.94 6.76 0.92
CA TYR A 48 22.19 7.01 0.21
C TYR A 48 22.39 6.08 -1.00
N VAL A 49 21.64 4.98 -1.08
CA VAL A 49 21.59 4.12 -2.27
C VAL A 49 20.49 4.64 -3.20
N LEU A 50 20.86 5.20 -4.35
CA LEU A 50 19.91 5.82 -5.28
C LEU A 50 18.85 4.80 -5.73
N ASN A 51 17.57 5.14 -5.51
CA ASN A 51 16.42 4.26 -5.78
C ASN A 51 16.57 2.88 -5.13
N ASP A 52 17.02 2.83 -3.88
CA ASP A 52 17.11 1.59 -3.12
C ASP A 52 15.78 0.84 -3.17
N PHE A 53 15.86 -0.49 -3.21
CA PHE A 53 14.68 -1.33 -3.40
C PHE A 53 14.85 -2.72 -2.82
N LEU A 54 13.71 -3.35 -2.54
CA LEU A 54 13.62 -4.78 -2.25
C LEU A 54 12.38 -5.37 -2.92
N LYS A 55 12.30 -6.70 -2.94
CA LYS A 55 11.11 -7.42 -3.37
C LYS A 55 10.22 -7.70 -2.17
N LEU A 56 8.94 -7.44 -2.32
CA LEU A 56 7.91 -7.84 -1.38
C LEU A 56 7.12 -9.00 -1.98
N ASP A 57 6.80 -9.96 -1.14
CA ASP A 57 5.95 -11.10 -1.47
C ASP A 57 4.52 -10.84 -0.98
N PHE A 58 3.55 -11.14 -1.83
CA PHE A 58 2.13 -11.02 -1.54
C PHE A 58 1.40 -12.31 -1.82
N ASN A 59 0.32 -12.60 -1.10
CA ASN A 59 -0.60 -13.64 -1.54
C ASN A 59 -1.30 -13.21 -2.84
N ASP A 60 -1.62 -14.19 -3.67
CA ASP A 60 -2.60 -14.00 -4.73
C ASP A 60 -4.03 -14.23 -4.18
N PRO A 61 -4.91 -13.23 -4.19
CA PRO A 61 -6.28 -13.40 -3.69
C PRO A 61 -7.15 -14.26 -4.63
N LEU A 62 -6.74 -14.46 -5.89
CA LEU A 62 -7.47 -15.24 -6.88
C LEU A 62 -6.95 -16.67 -6.99
N GLU A 63 -5.67 -16.89 -6.69
CA GLU A 63 -5.01 -18.20 -6.79
C GLU A 63 -4.36 -18.56 -5.45
N PRO A 64 -5.09 -19.24 -4.55
CA PRO A 64 -4.56 -19.63 -3.26
C PRO A 64 -3.23 -20.40 -3.40
N ASN A 65 -2.25 -20.06 -2.56
CA ASN A 65 -0.86 -20.55 -2.57
C ASN A 65 0.06 -19.96 -3.66
N ASN A 66 -0.44 -19.15 -4.59
CA ASN A 66 0.43 -18.38 -5.47
C ASN A 66 1.00 -17.15 -4.74
N ILE A 67 2.28 -16.86 -5.00
CA ILE A 67 2.99 -15.71 -4.44
C ILE A 67 3.26 -14.70 -5.55
N ILE A 68 2.80 -13.48 -5.33
CA ILE A 68 3.03 -12.33 -6.20
C ILE A 68 4.24 -11.57 -5.65
N GLN A 69 5.25 -11.33 -6.48
CA GLN A 69 6.38 -10.47 -6.10
C GLN A 69 6.21 -9.08 -6.68
N ALA A 70 6.41 -8.01 -5.90
CA ALA A 70 6.46 -6.65 -6.44
C ALA A 70 7.63 -5.84 -5.86
N SER A 71 8.11 -4.88 -6.64
CA SER A 71 9.24 -4.03 -6.23
C SER A 71 8.77 -2.90 -5.31
N TYR A 72 9.32 -2.88 -4.10
CA TYR A 72 9.21 -1.76 -3.15
C TYR A 72 10.45 -0.87 -3.28
N VAL A 73 10.26 0.38 -3.69
CA VAL A 73 11.32 1.29 -4.10
C VAL A 73 11.24 2.59 -3.32
N TYR A 74 12.39 3.09 -2.88
CA TYR A 74 12.53 4.43 -2.32
C TYR A 74 13.09 5.41 -3.35
N HIS A 75 12.22 6.22 -3.94
CA HIS A 75 12.68 7.34 -4.76
C HIS A 75 13.23 8.45 -3.87
N ASN A 76 14.55 8.51 -3.81
CA ASN A 76 15.34 9.35 -2.91
C ASN A 76 16.27 10.30 -3.67
N ASP A 77 15.95 10.63 -4.92
CA ASP A 77 16.79 11.49 -5.75
C ASP A 77 16.98 12.88 -5.12
N LYS A 78 16.07 13.35 -4.25
CA LYS A 78 16.24 14.56 -3.41
C LYS A 78 17.54 14.55 -2.60
N TYR A 79 18.05 13.37 -2.23
CA TYR A 79 19.27 13.21 -1.43
C TYR A 79 20.47 12.79 -2.28
N ALA A 80 20.21 12.05 -3.36
CA ALA A 80 21.26 11.45 -4.19
C ALA A 80 21.62 12.27 -5.45
N ARG A 81 20.89 13.36 -5.77
CA ARG A 81 21.13 14.22 -6.95
C ARG A 81 20.95 15.70 -6.61
N GLU A 82 21.76 16.56 -7.21
CA GLU A 82 21.78 18.02 -6.98
C GLU A 82 20.42 18.70 -7.23
N ASN A 83 19.63 18.21 -8.19
CA ASN A 83 18.30 18.75 -8.54
C ASN A 83 17.17 17.73 -8.34
N GLY A 84 17.38 16.70 -7.52
CA GLY A 84 16.35 15.72 -7.24
C GLY A 84 15.22 16.30 -6.38
N THR A 85 14.00 15.80 -6.58
CA THR A 85 12.81 16.31 -5.90
C THR A 85 12.02 15.25 -5.16
N ARG A 86 12.24 13.97 -5.50
CA ARG A 86 11.51 12.84 -4.96
C ARG A 86 12.13 12.40 -3.64
N ASN A 87 11.21 12.18 -2.73
CA ASN A 87 11.45 11.53 -1.45
C ASN A 87 10.13 10.83 -1.15
N GLU A 88 9.94 9.63 -1.69
CA GLU A 88 8.68 8.91 -1.66
C GLU A 88 8.92 7.40 -1.84
N TYR A 89 8.05 6.60 -1.23
CA TYR A 89 8.11 5.15 -1.29
C TYR A 89 6.97 4.63 -2.16
N ARG A 90 7.26 3.63 -2.99
CA ARG A 90 6.29 3.04 -3.93
C ARG A 90 6.40 1.53 -3.98
N ILE A 91 5.27 0.86 -4.10
CA ILE A 91 5.20 -0.54 -4.53
C ILE A 91 4.68 -0.55 -5.96
N TYR A 92 5.49 -0.99 -6.91
CA TYR A 92 5.15 -0.93 -8.33
C TYR A 92 4.20 -2.04 -8.75
N HIS A 93 3.18 -1.70 -9.55
CA HIS A 93 2.34 -2.70 -10.16
C HIS A 93 3.11 -3.44 -11.25
N ASN A 94 2.93 -4.76 -11.30
CA ASN A 94 3.33 -5.63 -12.39
C ASN A 94 2.14 -6.48 -12.86
N ARG A 95 2.40 -7.39 -13.81
CA ARG A 95 1.37 -8.26 -14.37
C ARG A 95 0.80 -9.27 -13.38
N ASP A 96 1.44 -9.49 -12.24
CA ASP A 96 1.00 -10.47 -11.26
C ASP A 96 0.10 -9.82 -10.20
N ILE A 97 0.45 -8.63 -9.72
CA ILE A 97 -0.36 -7.88 -8.74
C ILE A 97 -1.53 -7.14 -9.40
N ALA A 98 -1.37 -6.71 -10.65
CA ALA A 98 -2.38 -6.04 -11.45
C ALA A 98 -2.64 -6.85 -12.72
N LYS A 99 -3.05 -8.12 -12.57
CA LYS A 99 -3.31 -9.07 -13.68
C LYS A 99 -4.22 -8.51 -14.76
N HIS A 100 -5.10 -7.60 -14.41
CA HIS A 100 -5.97 -6.90 -15.35
C HIS A 100 -5.89 -5.40 -15.12
N GLU A 101 -6.00 -4.61 -16.20
CA GLU A 101 -5.99 -3.13 -16.13
C GLU A 101 -7.11 -2.58 -15.24
N LEU A 102 -8.15 -3.38 -14.99
CA LEU A 102 -9.26 -3.02 -14.10
C LEU A 102 -9.12 -3.56 -12.67
N HIS A 103 -8.07 -4.29 -12.34
CA HIS A 103 -7.95 -4.96 -11.03
C HIS A 103 -7.92 -3.96 -9.86
N PHE A 104 -7.33 -2.79 -10.08
CA PHE A 104 -7.39 -1.67 -9.14
C PHE A 104 -7.99 -0.45 -9.81
N GLN A 105 -9.08 0.07 -9.25
CA GLN A 105 -9.70 1.32 -9.68
C GLN A 105 -9.44 2.47 -8.69
N PRO A 106 -9.48 3.73 -9.17
CA PRO A 106 -9.41 4.88 -8.30
C PRO A 106 -10.45 4.80 -7.18
N PHE A 107 -10.05 5.25 -5.99
CA PHE A 107 -10.86 5.32 -4.77
C PHE A 107 -11.18 3.98 -4.11
N GLU A 108 -10.76 2.86 -4.66
CA GLU A 108 -10.82 1.58 -3.97
C GLU A 108 -9.79 1.52 -2.83
N ILE A 109 -9.97 0.57 -1.91
CA ILE A 109 -9.10 0.39 -0.75
C ILE A 109 -8.33 -0.91 -0.90
N VAL A 110 -7.03 -0.82 -0.68
CA VAL A 110 -6.12 -1.96 -0.55
C VAL A 110 -5.63 -2.02 0.89
N VAL A 111 -5.71 -3.19 1.49
CA VAL A 111 -5.23 -3.47 2.84
C VAL A 111 -4.06 -4.42 2.74
N PHE A 112 -2.94 -4.04 3.36
CA PHE A 112 -1.75 -4.86 3.51
C PHE A 112 -1.71 -5.35 4.95
N ILE A 113 -1.60 -6.66 5.13
CA ILE A 113 -1.57 -7.32 6.44
C ILE A 113 -0.21 -8.01 6.54
N LYS A 114 0.61 -7.61 7.49
CA LYS A 114 1.98 -8.10 7.62
C LYS A 114 1.99 -9.54 8.12
N GLU A 115 2.55 -10.48 7.35
CA GLU A 115 2.72 -11.88 7.75
C GLU A 115 4.13 -12.15 8.29
N ASN A 116 5.14 -11.57 7.64
CA ASN A 116 6.51 -11.48 8.14
C ASN A 116 7.18 -10.20 7.60
N ASP A 117 8.50 -10.05 7.67
CA ASP A 117 9.16 -8.77 7.34
C ASP A 117 8.96 -8.31 5.88
N ASP A 118 9.00 -9.26 4.93
CA ASP A 118 8.90 -8.98 3.50
C ASP A 118 7.68 -9.67 2.84
N ASN A 119 6.83 -10.35 3.62
CA ASN A 119 5.61 -11.03 3.16
C ASN A 119 4.35 -10.39 3.75
N TYR A 120 3.39 -10.10 2.88
CA TYR A 120 2.16 -9.41 3.22
C TYR A 120 0.96 -10.09 2.57
N LYS A 121 -0.13 -10.23 3.31
CA LYS A 121 -1.44 -10.50 2.70
C LYS A 121 -2.02 -9.20 2.14
N ILE A 122 -2.55 -9.22 0.92
CA ILE A 122 -3.33 -8.14 0.31
C ILE A 122 -4.80 -8.52 0.32
N GLU A 123 -5.63 -7.57 0.77
CA GLU A 123 -7.07 -7.59 0.59
C GLU A 123 -7.53 -6.34 -0.17
N HIS A 124 -8.57 -6.50 -0.98
CA HIS A 124 -9.07 -5.47 -1.88
C HIS A 124 -10.55 -5.21 -1.63
N PHE A 125 -10.91 -3.94 -1.46
CA PHE A 125 -12.25 -3.49 -1.13
C PHE A 125 -12.70 -2.41 -2.11
N THR A 126 -13.80 -2.69 -2.79
CA THR A 126 -14.51 -1.77 -3.66
C THR A 126 -15.62 -1.06 -2.86
N PRO A 127 -16.18 0.06 -3.35
CA PRO A 127 -17.35 0.71 -2.74
C PRO A 127 -18.59 -0.19 -2.58
N ARG A 128 -18.62 -1.37 -3.21
CA ARG A 128 -19.71 -2.36 -3.08
C ARG A 128 -19.54 -3.27 -1.85
N ASN A 129 -18.34 -3.36 -1.30
CA ASN A 129 -18.06 -4.14 -0.09
C ASN A 129 -18.67 -3.41 1.13
N LYS A 130 -19.30 -4.15 2.05
CA LYS A 130 -19.92 -3.58 3.26
C LYS A 130 -18.87 -2.91 4.16
N GLU A 131 -17.67 -3.49 4.18
CA GLU A 131 -16.52 -3.09 4.98
C GLU A 131 -15.89 -1.78 4.46
N TYR A 132 -16.13 -1.42 3.21
CA TYR A 132 -15.48 -0.28 2.57
C TYR A 132 -15.69 1.03 3.35
N GLN A 133 -16.91 1.31 3.81
CA GLN A 133 -17.21 2.54 4.56
C GLN A 133 -16.51 2.57 5.93
N ILE A 134 -16.35 1.40 6.57
CA ILE A 134 -15.66 1.27 7.85
C ILE A 134 -14.16 1.56 7.67
N LEU A 135 -13.55 0.97 6.63
CA LEU A 135 -12.15 1.20 6.30
C LEU A 135 -11.91 2.63 5.83
N GLN A 136 -12.83 3.23 5.08
CA GLN A 136 -12.76 4.63 4.70
C GLN A 136 -12.78 5.54 5.94
N LYS A 137 -13.69 5.29 6.89
CA LYS A 137 -13.74 6.04 8.15
C LYS A 137 -12.44 5.88 8.96
N ALA A 138 -11.87 4.68 8.99
CA ALA A 138 -10.58 4.44 9.65
C ALA A 138 -9.42 5.24 9.00
N ILE A 139 -9.47 5.47 7.68
CA ILE A 139 -8.55 6.36 6.96
C ILE A 139 -8.81 7.83 7.31
N GLU A 140 -10.07 8.26 7.35
CA GLU A 140 -10.44 9.65 7.66
C GLU A 140 -10.08 10.05 9.10
N GLU A 141 -10.19 9.12 10.05
CA GLU A 141 -9.82 9.31 11.46
C GLU A 141 -8.31 9.10 11.72
N SER A 142 -7.56 8.68 10.72
CA SER A 142 -6.13 8.40 10.82
C SER A 142 -5.33 9.67 11.07
N LYS A 143 -4.33 9.57 11.95
CA LYS A 143 -3.32 10.64 12.13
C LYS A 143 -2.32 10.70 10.98
N ILE A 144 -2.31 9.68 10.11
CA ILE A 144 -1.43 9.65 8.94
C ILE A 144 -2.07 10.49 7.85
N ARG A 145 -1.36 11.54 7.42
CA ARG A 145 -1.85 12.42 6.36
C ARG A 145 -2.11 11.65 5.06
N GLY A 146 -3.20 11.98 4.40
CA GLY A 146 -3.56 11.46 3.08
C GLY A 146 -4.47 10.23 3.19
N ASN A 147 -4.45 9.40 2.14
CA ASN A 147 -5.35 8.26 2.00
C ASN A 147 -4.81 6.99 2.69
N HIS A 148 -4.37 7.12 3.95
CA HIS A 148 -3.58 6.09 4.65
C HIS A 148 -4.01 5.87 6.10
N ALA A 149 -3.98 4.64 6.58
CA ALA A 149 -4.08 4.31 8.01
C ALA A 149 -3.16 3.15 8.40
N LEU A 150 -2.83 3.10 9.70
CA LEU A 150 -2.16 1.96 10.33
C LEU A 150 -3.02 1.43 11.47
N LEU A 151 -3.15 0.11 11.55
CA LEU A 151 -3.87 -0.59 12.61
C LEU A 151 -3.06 -1.81 13.09
N THR A 152 -3.45 -2.34 14.24
CA THR A 152 -3.08 -3.71 14.62
C THR A 152 -4.01 -4.71 13.92
N LYS A 153 -3.56 -5.96 13.70
CA LYS A 153 -4.44 -7.02 13.16
C LYS A 153 -5.71 -7.16 13.98
N ARG A 154 -5.61 -7.13 15.32
CA ARG A 154 -6.78 -7.19 16.21
C ARG A 154 -7.79 -6.10 15.90
N LYS A 155 -7.37 -4.83 15.87
CA LYS A 155 -8.28 -3.71 15.59
C LYS A 155 -8.89 -3.83 14.18
N TYR A 156 -8.10 -4.25 13.20
CA TYR A 156 -8.59 -4.47 11.85
C TYR A 156 -9.69 -5.55 11.80
N TYR A 157 -9.44 -6.72 12.38
CA TYR A 157 -10.42 -7.80 12.43
C TYR A 157 -11.65 -7.42 13.26
N ASP A 158 -11.48 -6.73 14.41
CA ASP A 158 -12.61 -6.21 15.20
C ASP A 158 -13.50 -5.29 14.35
N LEU A 159 -12.90 -4.42 13.51
CA LEU A 159 -13.64 -3.51 12.64
C LEU A 159 -14.45 -4.23 11.56
N ILE A 160 -13.87 -5.25 10.91
CA ILE A 160 -14.54 -5.94 9.79
C ILE A 160 -15.45 -7.09 10.25
N SER A 161 -15.20 -7.68 11.41
CA SER A 161 -16.02 -8.75 11.98
C SER A 161 -17.26 -8.25 12.73
N ALA A 162 -17.26 -7.00 13.22
CA ALA A 162 -18.41 -6.41 13.90
C ALA A 162 -19.67 -6.24 13.02
N TYR A 163 -19.55 -6.53 11.72
CA TYR A 163 -20.60 -6.32 10.72
C TYR A 163 -20.92 -7.57 9.88
N ASN A 164 -20.43 -8.74 10.31
CA ASN A 164 -20.78 -10.05 9.74
C ASN A 164 -21.83 -10.78 10.58
#